data_AF-A0A1R1PLE0-F1
#
_entry.id   AF-A0A1R1PLE0-F1
#
_cell.length_a   1.000
_cell.length_b   1.000
_cell.length_c   1.000
_cell.angle_alpha   90.00
_cell.angle_beta   90.00
_cell.angle_gamma   90.00
#
_symmetry.space_group_name_H-M   'P 1'
#
loop_
_entity.id
_entity.type
_entity.pdbx_description
1 polymer ?
#
loop_
_entity_poly.entity_id
_entity_poly.type
_entity_poly.pdbx_seq_one_letter_code
_entity_poly.pdbx_strand_id
1 'polypeptide(L)' 'MKTTKRTVSSMCITMLLLATSAASTTSSCTSEQKQCNGLHSLLSCKQGVWVESPCDPKKFCKKNTQGTVGCFY' A
#
# COMPACT_ATOMS: atom_id res chain seq x y z
N MET A 1 -2.73 -53.58 29.47
CA MET A 1 -4.20 -53.42 29.52
C MET A 1 -4.55 -51.97 29.85
N LYS A 2 -5.62 -51.44 29.23
CA LYS A 2 -6.37 -50.20 29.56
C LYS A 2 -5.90 -48.83 28.99
N THR A 3 -6.29 -48.62 27.74
CA THR A 3 -7.07 -47.50 27.16
C THR A 3 -7.28 -46.18 27.93
N THR A 4 -7.07 -45.03 27.25
CA THR A 4 -8.10 -43.98 26.91
C THR A 4 -7.64 -42.51 27.05
N LYS A 5 -7.88 -41.75 25.96
CA LYS A 5 -7.68 -40.31 25.67
C LYS A 5 -8.49 -39.33 26.56
N ARG A 6 -8.00 -38.08 26.67
CA ARG A 6 -8.71 -36.77 26.54
C ARG A 6 -7.65 -35.64 26.46
N THR A 7 -7.37 -35.03 25.30
CA THR A 7 -7.94 -33.75 24.76
C THR A 7 -8.01 -32.64 25.83
N VAL A 8 -7.59 -31.38 25.68
CA VAL A 8 -7.41 -30.43 24.57
C VAL A 8 -6.46 -29.33 25.09
N SER A 9 -5.89 -28.53 24.19
CA SER A 9 -5.52 -27.13 24.43
C SER A 9 -4.19 -26.95 25.17
N SER A 10 -3.27 -26.12 24.74
CA SER A 10 -3.32 -25.02 23.80
C SER A 10 -1.89 -24.85 23.33
N MET A 11 -1.73 -24.61 22.04
CA MET A 11 -0.50 -24.81 21.30
C MET A 11 0.70 -24.11 21.96
N CYS A 12 1.64 -24.91 22.43
CA CYS A 12 3.04 -24.51 22.42
C CYS A 12 3.43 -24.12 21.00
N ILE A 13 4.50 -23.33 20.91
CA ILE A 13 5.46 -23.26 19.79
C ILE A 13 5.44 -21.90 19.07
N THR A 14 6.56 -21.21 19.34
CA THR A 14 7.17 -20.11 18.60
C THR A 14 6.55 -18.73 18.70
N MET A 15 7.11 -17.95 19.63
CA MET A 15 7.46 -16.57 19.35
C MET A 15 8.38 -16.52 18.11
N LEU A 16 7.77 -16.53 16.93
CA LEU A 16 8.41 -16.08 15.71
C LEU A 16 8.31 -14.56 15.73
N LEU A 17 9.39 -13.91 16.16
CA LEU A 17 9.67 -12.52 15.81
C LEU A 17 9.68 -12.43 14.29
N LEU A 18 8.53 -12.20 13.66
CA LEU A 18 8.45 -11.64 12.32
C LEU A 18 8.81 -10.15 12.45
N ALA A 19 10.08 -9.88 12.71
CA ALA A 19 10.75 -8.70 12.18
C ALA A 19 11.02 -8.97 10.69
N THR A 20 9.97 -9.30 9.94
CA THR A 20 10.04 -9.21 8.48
C THR A 20 9.87 -7.74 8.22
N SER A 21 11.01 -7.05 8.21
CA SER A 21 11.24 -5.79 7.51
C SER A 21 10.14 -5.62 6.48
N ALA A 22 9.24 -4.67 6.73
CA ALA A 22 8.39 -4.15 5.69
C ALA A 22 9.37 -3.68 4.62
N ALA A 23 9.66 -4.56 3.66
CA ALA A 23 10.22 -4.18 2.41
C ALA A 23 9.13 -3.27 1.88
N SER A 24 9.33 -1.97 2.13
CA SER A 24 8.81 -0.93 1.28
C SER A 24 9.23 -1.40 -0.09
N THR A 25 8.36 -2.15 -0.76
CA THR A 25 8.36 -2.24 -2.20
C THR A 25 8.07 -0.80 -2.58
N THR A 26 9.12 0.02 -2.60
CA THR A 26 9.15 1.25 -3.35
C THR A 26 8.97 0.75 -4.76
N SER A 27 7.70 0.57 -5.14
CA SER A 27 7.30 0.10 -6.45
C SER A 27 7.89 1.10 -7.41
N SER A 28 9.06 0.76 -7.96
CA SER A 28 9.78 1.57 -8.91
C SER A 28 8.77 1.94 -9.97
N CYS A 29 8.47 3.22 -10.06
CA CYS A 29 7.41 3.68 -10.92
C CYS A 29 7.96 3.88 -12.33
N THR A 30 7.13 3.65 -13.33
CA THR A 30 7.52 3.96 -14.70
C THR A 30 7.46 5.47 -14.88
N SER A 31 8.48 6.05 -15.52
CA SER A 31 8.49 7.49 -15.82
C SER A 31 7.15 7.94 -16.41
N GLU A 32 6.69 9.10 -15.97
CA GLU A 32 5.41 9.72 -16.38
C GLU A 32 4.13 9.08 -15.83
N GLN A 33 4.22 8.04 -15.01
CA GLN A 33 3.06 7.56 -14.27
C GLN A 33 2.57 8.60 -13.26
N LYS A 34 1.25 8.72 -13.16
CA LYS A 34 0.57 9.55 -12.17
C LYS A 34 -0.51 8.73 -11.50
N GLN A 35 -0.66 8.89 -10.19
CA GLN A 35 -1.73 8.25 -9.44
C GLN A 35 -2.22 9.17 -8.32
N CYS A 36 -3.43 8.96 -7.85
CA CYS A 36 -3.97 9.72 -6.72
C CYS A 36 -3.55 9.08 -5.40
N ASN A 37 -3.05 9.89 -4.47
CA ASN A 37 -2.80 9.48 -3.09
C ASN A 37 -3.79 10.19 -2.17
N GLY A 38 -5.02 9.69 -2.16
CA GLY A 38 -6.13 10.35 -1.50
C GLY A 38 -6.74 11.47 -2.35
N LEU A 39 -7.55 12.30 -1.69
CA LEU A 39 -8.51 13.18 -2.36
C LEU A 39 -7.85 14.46 -2.91
N HIS A 40 -6.81 14.96 -2.26
CA HIS A 40 -6.14 16.22 -2.61
C HIS A 40 -4.63 16.05 -2.81
N SER A 41 -4.15 14.84 -3.08
CA SER A 41 -2.73 14.63 -3.39
C SER A 41 -2.55 13.77 -4.64
N LEU A 42 -1.58 14.17 -5.45
CA LEU A 42 -1.20 13.51 -6.68
C LEU A 42 0.22 12.99 -6.53
N LEU A 43 0.43 11.69 -6.70
CA LEU A 43 1.75 11.11 -6.87
C LEU A 43 2.13 11.15 -8.34
N SER A 44 3.28 11.74 -8.64
CA SER A 44 3.89 11.73 -9.96
C SER A 44 5.21 10.98 -9.91
N CYS A 45 5.39 10.05 -10.83
CA CYS A 45 6.66 9.36 -10.97
C CYS A 45 7.71 10.27 -11.62
N LYS A 46 8.82 10.50 -10.93
CA LYS A 46 9.99 11.23 -11.42
C LYS A 46 11.22 10.36 -11.21
N GLN A 47 11.89 10.02 -12.32
CA GLN A 47 13.14 9.23 -12.28
C GLN A 47 13.02 7.91 -11.48
N GLY A 48 11.87 7.23 -11.58
CA GLY A 48 11.62 5.98 -10.86
C GLY A 48 11.14 6.14 -9.41
N VAL A 49 10.97 7.38 -8.94
CA VAL A 49 10.53 7.71 -7.57
C VAL A 49 9.17 8.38 -7.59
N TRP A 50 8.28 7.97 -6.68
CA TRP A 50 7.01 8.66 -6.47
C TRP A 50 7.23 9.97 -5.73
N VAL A 51 6.87 11.07 -6.36
CA VAL A 51 6.87 12.41 -5.77
C VAL A 51 5.43 12.82 -5.51
N GLU A 52 5.09 13.05 -4.25
CA GLU A 52 3.79 13.58 -3.88
C GLU A 52 3.72 15.09 -4.14
N SER A 53 2.61 15.54 -4.70
CA SER A 53 2.30 16.94 -4.88
C SER A 53 0.86 17.19 -4.48
N PRO A 54 0.59 18.14 -3.56
CA PRO A 54 -0.77 18.48 -3.18
C PRO A 54 -1.51 19.15 -4.35
N CYS A 55 -2.80 18.85 -4.47
CA CYS A 55 -3.73 19.58 -5.31
C CYS A 55 -4.11 20.91 -4.64
N ASP A 56 -4.50 21.90 -5.44
CA ASP A 56 -5.18 23.09 -4.91
C ASP A 56 -6.37 22.68 -4.03
N PRO A 57 -6.70 23.44 -2.97
CA PRO A 57 -7.78 23.09 -2.04
C PRO A 57 -9.18 23.01 -2.70
N LYS A 58 -9.34 23.59 -3.89
CA LYS A 58 -10.56 23.52 -4.70
C LYS A 58 -10.55 22.41 -5.76
N LYS A 59 -9.46 21.65 -5.86
CA LYS A 59 -9.26 20.59 -6.85
C LYS A 59 -9.07 19.25 -6.15
N PHE A 60 -9.59 18.22 -6.78
CA PHE A 60 -9.57 16.84 -6.33
C PHE A 60 -8.70 16.02 -7.27
N CYS A 61 -7.91 15.12 -6.71
CA CYS A 61 -7.22 14.14 -7.52
C CYS A 61 -8.25 13.15 -8.08
N LYS A 62 -8.36 13.08 -9.42
CA LYS A 62 -9.22 12.12 -10.10
C LYS A 62 -8.60 11.68 -11.43
N LYS A 63 -9.13 10.60 -11.99
CA LYS A 63 -8.83 10.14 -13.35
C LYS A 63 -9.90 10.68 -14.30
N ASN A 64 -9.52 11.37 -15.36
CA ASN A 64 -10.47 11.84 -16.37
C ASN A 64 -10.93 10.70 -17.29
N THR A 65 -11.90 10.98 -18.17
CA THR A 65 -12.44 10.01 -19.14
C THR A 65 -11.42 9.51 -20.16
N GLN A 66 -10.34 10.26 -20.40
CA GLN A 66 -9.22 9.86 -21.25
C GLN A 66 -8.17 9.02 -20.49
N GLY A 67 -8.40 8.74 -19.21
CA GLY A 67 -7.53 7.96 -18.37
C GLY A 67 -6.33 8.72 -17.76
N THR A 68 -6.26 10.03 -17.93
CA THR A 68 -5.25 10.90 -17.32
C THR A 68 -5.56 11.14 -15.85
N VAL A 69 -4.58 10.89 -14.97
CA VAL A 69 -4.68 11.19 -13.54
C VAL A 69 -4.10 12.57 -13.24
N GLY A 70 -4.82 13.38 -12.47
CA GLY A 70 -4.44 14.75 -12.14
C GLY A 70 -5.37 15.41 -11.13
N CYS A 71 -5.08 16.68 -10.82
CA CYS A 71 -5.92 17.52 -9.97
C CYS A 71 -6.94 18.29 -10.83
N PHE A 72 -8.23 18.06 -10.58
CA PHE A 72 -9.33 18.64 -11.35
C PHE A 72 -10.37 19.25 -10.41
N TYR A 73 -11.13 20.24 -10.87
CA TYR A 73 -12.30 20.76 -10.16
C TYR A 73 -13.43 19.72 -10.11
#